data_AF-G2QIT4-F1
#
_entry.id   AF-G2QIT4-F1
#
_cell.length_a   1.000
_cell.length_b   1.000
_cell.length_c   1.000
_cell.angle_alpha   90.00
_cell.angle_beta   90.00
_cell.angle_gamma   90.00
#
_symmetry.space_group_name_H-M   'P 1'
#
loop_
_entity.id
_entity.type
_entity.pdbx_description
1 polymer ?
#
loop_
_entity_poly.entity_id
_entity_poly.type
_entity_poly.pdbx_seq_one_letter_code
_entity_poly.pdbx_strand_id
1 'polypeptide(L)'
;SIILLSPTNQVLLLHRVQTSTSFASAHVFPGGNVSSFHDGPLPPLDDPAIHEDGPAYRLAAIRETFEESGILLAKKQGRGRDQCLLHLPAHVLEEGRKQIHGNTVRFTEWLASQGGEPDVENLVPFTRWITPPGPPKRFTTQMYLYMLPLDLPPPPPSSGAGGETTATSHDLLLRQHRPALIPTPTHDGGVEHTAAAFDDAGAWLARARAGDIILFPPQSYLLHLVSQFCSPGSNDNNQNDYGAQRAALLAFLRRTPTSAVADRAGTRMIPWSEKAISPAVLFVRRRDGRAVLGLDKPGPELRGSRRGGDWERVVLVDFRKEGPRNVEVRDREEVLKEEREEGDADGEVAKL
;
A
#
# COMPACT_ATOMS: atom_id res chain seq x y z
N SER A 1 6.90 1.21 -0.36
CA SER A 1 5.77 1.35 0.58
C SER A 1 5.29 0.00 1.06
N ILE A 2 4.64 -0.05 2.22
CA ILE A 2 4.22 -1.30 2.87
C ILE A 2 2.70 -1.33 3.05
N ILE A 3 2.07 -2.39 2.56
CA ILE A 3 0.74 -2.79 2.99
C ILE A 3 0.92 -3.53 4.31
N LEU A 4 0.65 -2.86 5.43
CA LEU A 4 0.84 -3.41 6.76
C LEU A 4 -0.48 -3.98 7.28
N LEU A 5 -0.51 -5.30 7.53
CA LEU A 5 -1.65 -5.99 8.14
C LEU A 5 -1.51 -6.07 9.66
N SER A 6 -2.54 -5.65 10.38
CA SER A 6 -2.70 -5.87 11.82
C SER A 6 -2.90 -7.37 12.13
N PRO A 7 -2.82 -7.79 13.41
CA PRO A 7 -3.16 -9.15 13.84
C PRO A 7 -4.56 -9.61 13.41
N THR A 8 -5.49 -8.67 13.17
CA THR A 8 -6.85 -8.92 12.68
C THR A 8 -7.03 -8.66 11.18
N ASN A 9 -5.93 -8.63 10.42
CA ASN A 9 -5.89 -8.41 8.98
C ASN A 9 -6.44 -7.06 8.49
N GLN A 10 -6.58 -6.08 9.37
CA GLN A 10 -6.86 -4.70 8.99
C GLN A 10 -5.61 -4.07 8.36
N VAL A 11 -5.80 -3.16 7.41
CA VAL A 11 -4.74 -2.49 6.67
C VAL A 11 -4.49 -1.10 7.24
N LEU A 12 -3.22 -0.76 7.50
CA LEU A 12 -2.83 0.59 7.88
C LEU A 12 -2.88 1.53 6.67
N LEU A 13 -3.60 2.65 6.81
CA LEU A 13 -3.45 3.81 5.94
C LEU A 13 -3.07 5.05 6.75
N LEU A 14 -2.30 5.91 6.10
CA LEU A 14 -1.87 7.21 6.58
C LEU A 14 -2.59 8.32 5.80
N HIS A 15 -2.91 9.41 6.49
CA HIS A 15 -3.53 10.60 5.91
C HIS A 15 -2.89 11.84 6.51
N ARG A 16 -2.36 12.73 5.66
CA ARG A 16 -1.84 14.02 6.14
C ARG A 16 -2.99 14.96 6.46
N VAL A 17 -3.11 15.35 7.72
CA VAL A 17 -4.09 16.33 8.18
C VAL A 17 -3.53 17.72 7.90
N GLN A 18 -4.00 18.33 6.81
CA GLN A 18 -3.71 19.74 6.56
C GLN A 18 -4.58 20.60 7.49
N THR A 19 -3.97 21.57 8.16
CA THR A 19 -4.68 22.59 8.94
C THR A 19 -5.30 23.69 8.07
N SER A 20 -5.05 23.67 6.75
CA SER A 20 -5.63 24.61 5.78
C SER A 20 -6.76 23.96 4.97
N THR A 21 -7.84 24.71 4.74
CA THR A 21 -9.14 24.26 4.21
C THR A 21 -9.17 23.95 2.71
N SER A 22 -8.05 23.56 2.11
CA SER A 22 -7.98 23.27 0.67
C SER A 22 -7.40 21.89 0.43
N PHE A 23 -8.27 20.98 -0.02
CA PHE A 23 -8.01 19.58 -0.42
C PHE A 23 -7.96 18.55 0.73
N ALA A 24 -8.83 17.53 0.63
CA ALA A 24 -8.65 16.32 1.40
C ALA A 24 -7.37 15.62 0.92
N SER A 25 -6.37 15.48 1.79
CA SER A 25 -5.18 14.68 1.46
C SER A 25 -5.60 13.24 1.14
N ALA A 26 -4.86 12.56 0.26
CA ALA A 26 -5.12 11.16 -0.03
C ALA A 26 -4.71 10.26 1.13
N HIS A 27 -5.43 9.15 1.27
CA HIS A 27 -5.02 8.06 2.15
C HIS A 27 -4.04 7.17 1.41
N VAL A 28 -2.92 6.85 2.05
CA VAL A 28 -1.79 6.13 1.44
C VAL A 28 -1.25 5.05 2.36
N PHE A 29 -0.62 4.04 1.78
CA PHE A 29 0.21 3.12 2.54
C PHE A 29 1.46 3.85 3.07
N PRO A 30 1.99 3.49 4.25
CA PRO A 30 3.26 4.03 4.73
C PRO A 30 4.39 3.79 3.72
N GLY A 31 5.22 4.80 3.54
CA GLY A 31 6.41 4.74 2.70
C GLY A 31 6.73 6.05 1.99
N GLY A 32 8.01 6.24 1.67
CA GLY A 32 8.50 7.43 0.98
C GLY A 32 9.70 7.14 0.10
N ASN A 33 10.59 8.13 -0.01
CA ASN A 33 11.73 8.07 -0.92
C ASN A 33 12.90 7.31 -0.29
N VAL A 34 13.72 6.68 -1.13
CA VAL A 34 14.99 6.13 -0.67
C VAL A 34 15.95 7.27 -0.35
N SER A 35 16.61 7.19 0.80
CA SER A 35 17.62 8.13 1.27
C SER A 35 19.01 7.52 1.13
N SER A 36 19.93 8.20 0.43
CA SER A 36 21.33 7.77 0.36
C SER A 36 22.01 7.78 1.73
N PHE A 37 21.55 8.66 2.63
CA PHE A 37 22.04 8.73 4.01
C PHE A 37 21.58 7.55 4.85
N HIS A 38 20.38 7.02 4.65
CA HIS A 38 19.88 5.91 5.47
C HIS A 38 20.01 4.54 4.81
N ASP A 39 19.57 4.43 3.56
CA ASP A 39 19.10 3.18 2.97
C ASP A 39 20.16 2.51 2.09
N GLY A 40 21.22 3.26 1.73
CA GLY A 40 22.30 2.81 0.86
C GLY A 40 22.17 3.31 -0.58
N PRO A 41 23.09 2.87 -1.46
CA PRO A 41 23.12 3.32 -2.85
C PRO A 41 21.96 2.74 -3.67
N LEU A 42 21.49 3.52 -4.64
CA LEU A 42 20.60 3.06 -5.71
C LEU A 42 21.36 2.99 -7.03
N PRO A 43 20.88 2.17 -7.99
CA PRO A 43 21.30 2.27 -9.38
C PRO A 43 21.07 3.69 -9.93
N PRO A 44 21.82 4.12 -10.97
CA PRO A 44 21.56 5.36 -11.70
C PRO A 44 20.12 5.44 -12.21
N LEU A 45 19.58 6.66 -12.37
CA LEU A 45 18.18 6.88 -12.77
C LEU A 45 17.87 6.36 -14.18
N ASP A 46 18.87 6.30 -15.06
CA ASP A 46 18.78 5.78 -16.43
C ASP A 46 19.04 4.27 -16.52
N ASP A 47 19.43 3.62 -15.43
CA ASP A 47 19.62 2.17 -15.35
C ASP A 47 18.26 1.48 -15.07
N PRO A 48 17.81 0.53 -15.93
CA PRO A 48 16.59 -0.24 -15.69
C PRO A 48 16.55 -0.97 -14.34
N ALA A 49 17.72 -1.28 -13.76
CA ALA A 49 17.84 -1.90 -12.43
C ALA A 49 17.23 -1.04 -11.32
N ILE A 50 17.01 0.28 -11.54
CA ILE A 50 16.26 1.10 -10.60
C ILE A 50 14.83 0.60 -10.39
N HIS A 51 14.28 -0.17 -11.35
CA HIS A 51 12.95 -0.78 -11.25
C HIS A 51 12.98 -2.21 -10.68
N GLU A 52 14.07 -2.62 -10.07
CA GLU A 52 14.22 -3.91 -9.40
C GLU A 52 14.11 -3.76 -7.87
N ASP A 53 13.53 -4.76 -7.20
CA ASP A 53 13.56 -4.82 -5.74
C ASP A 53 15.02 -4.97 -5.26
N GLY A 54 15.34 -4.40 -4.11
CA GLY A 54 16.71 -4.44 -3.58
C GLY A 54 16.80 -4.00 -2.13
N PRO A 55 18.00 -4.14 -1.51
CA PRO A 55 18.21 -3.83 -0.10
C PRO A 55 17.79 -2.40 0.29
N ALA A 56 18.10 -1.41 -0.55
CA ALA A 56 17.75 -0.02 -0.29
C ALA A 56 16.24 0.21 -0.26
N TYR A 57 15.48 -0.40 -1.17
CA TYR A 57 14.01 -0.30 -1.17
C TYR A 57 13.37 -0.95 0.06
N ARG A 58 13.89 -2.10 0.49
CA ARG A 58 13.41 -2.80 1.68
C ARG A 58 13.69 -2.02 2.96
N LEU A 59 14.89 -1.47 3.09
CA LEU A 59 15.28 -0.65 4.23
C LEU A 59 14.47 0.65 4.28
N ALA A 60 14.35 1.34 3.14
CA ALA A 60 13.53 2.55 3.03
C ALA A 60 12.08 2.29 3.41
N ALA A 61 11.50 1.17 2.97
CA ALA A 61 10.12 0.82 3.31
C ALA A 61 9.89 0.69 4.82
N ILE A 62 10.83 0.08 5.55
CA ILE A 62 10.76 -0.05 7.01
C ILE A 62 11.03 1.29 7.71
N ARG A 63 12.07 2.02 7.31
CA ARG A 63 12.42 3.32 7.87
C ARG A 63 11.26 4.31 7.74
N GLU A 64 10.73 4.47 6.53
CA GLU A 64 9.62 5.39 6.26
C GLU A 64 8.37 4.99 7.02
N THR A 65 8.09 3.69 7.14
CA THR A 65 6.98 3.22 7.99
C THR A 65 7.18 3.65 9.44
N PHE A 66 8.40 3.56 9.97
CA PHE A 66 8.71 4.03 11.32
C PHE A 66 8.60 5.56 11.45
N GLU A 67 9.12 6.34 10.51
CA GLU A 67 9.06 7.80 10.52
C GLU A 67 7.61 8.32 10.46
N GLU A 68 6.83 7.81 9.52
CA GLU A 68 5.48 8.31 9.24
C GLU A 68 4.43 7.79 10.22
N SER A 69 4.57 6.53 10.66
CA SER A 69 3.57 5.87 11.51
C SER A 69 4.04 5.58 12.93
N GLY A 70 5.31 5.72 13.27
CA GLY A 70 5.84 5.32 14.58
C GLY A 70 5.85 3.80 14.83
N ILE A 71 5.41 2.98 13.87
CA ILE A 71 5.48 1.52 13.93
C ILE A 71 6.88 1.06 13.52
N LEU A 72 7.60 0.47 14.47
CA LEU A 72 8.93 -0.07 14.23
C LEU A 72 8.85 -1.53 13.79
N LEU A 73 9.13 -1.80 12.51
CA LEU A 73 9.25 -3.14 11.95
C LEU A 73 10.69 -3.65 12.07
N ALA A 74 11.05 -4.06 13.29
CA ALA A 74 12.39 -4.52 13.62
C ALA A 74 12.35 -5.82 14.43
N LYS A 75 13.41 -6.61 14.33
CA LYS A 75 13.64 -7.81 15.14
C LYS A 75 14.86 -7.62 16.03
N LYS A 76 14.98 -8.42 17.08
CA LYS A 76 16.17 -8.41 17.94
C LYS A 76 17.38 -8.94 17.16
N GLN A 77 18.52 -8.28 17.30
CA GLN A 77 19.74 -8.64 16.59
C GLN A 77 20.16 -10.10 16.86
N GLY A 78 20.59 -10.80 15.81
CA GLY A 78 21.06 -12.18 15.90
C GLY A 78 19.97 -13.24 16.12
N ARG A 79 18.69 -12.87 15.94
CA ARG A 79 17.55 -13.81 15.96
C ARG A 79 17.07 -14.09 14.52
N GLY A 80 16.65 -15.33 14.27
CA GLY A 80 16.06 -15.76 12.99
C GLY A 80 14.66 -15.20 12.75
N ARG A 81 14.09 -15.52 11.58
CA ARG A 81 12.82 -14.99 11.04
C ARG A 81 11.58 -15.17 11.94
N ASP A 82 11.57 -16.17 12.81
CA ASP A 82 10.39 -16.61 13.58
C ASP A 82 10.25 -15.95 14.96
N GLN A 83 10.75 -14.71 15.17
CA GLN A 83 10.77 -14.10 16.49
C GLN A 83 10.12 -12.72 16.56
N CYS A 84 9.57 -12.45 17.76
CA CYS A 84 8.81 -11.26 18.11
C CYS A 84 9.51 -9.97 17.71
N LEU A 85 8.69 -8.99 17.28
CA LEU A 85 9.14 -7.64 17.00
C LEU A 85 9.90 -7.06 18.20
N LEU A 86 10.90 -6.22 17.91
CA LEU A 86 11.59 -5.46 18.93
C LEU A 86 10.63 -4.47 19.57
N HIS A 87 10.38 -4.64 20.87
CA HIS A 87 9.58 -3.73 21.65
C HIS A 87 10.48 -2.73 22.39
N LEU A 88 10.25 -1.44 22.14
CA LEU A 88 10.93 -0.33 22.81
C LEU A 88 9.91 0.59 23.49
N PRO A 89 10.28 1.27 24.60
CA PRO A 89 9.42 2.27 25.23
C PRO A 89 9.05 3.40 24.26
N ALA A 90 7.82 3.93 24.37
CA ALA A 90 7.32 4.96 23.45
C ALA A 90 8.22 6.22 23.37
N HIS A 91 8.80 6.66 24.50
CA HIS A 91 9.70 7.82 24.52
C HIS A 91 11.01 7.57 23.74
N VAL A 92 11.53 6.33 23.75
CA VAL A 92 12.72 5.95 22.98
C VAL A 92 12.41 5.94 21.49
N LEU A 93 11.24 5.39 21.13
CA LEU A 93 10.76 5.38 19.74
C LEU A 93 10.57 6.81 19.23
N GLU A 94 9.94 7.68 20.00
CA GLU A 94 9.69 9.06 19.59
C GLU A 94 10.98 9.88 19.43
N GLU A 95 11.92 9.73 20.37
CA GLU A 95 13.21 10.40 20.28
C GLU A 95 14.02 9.90 19.08
N GLY A 96 14.09 8.58 18.90
CA GLY A 96 14.74 7.97 17.74
C GLY A 96 14.13 8.44 16.42
N ARG A 97 12.80 8.49 16.34
CA ARG A 97 12.07 8.94 15.15
C ARG A 97 12.43 10.38 14.76
N LYS A 98 12.57 11.28 15.74
CA LYS A 98 13.01 12.67 15.50
C LYS A 98 14.45 12.74 14.99
N GLN A 99 15.37 12.01 15.63
CA GLN A 99 16.78 12.00 15.23
C GLN A 99 16.99 11.40 13.83
N ILE A 100 16.26 10.32 13.52
CA ILE A 100 16.32 9.65 12.23
C ILE A 100 15.76 10.55 11.13
N HIS A 101 14.56 11.09 11.31
CA HIS A 101 13.95 12.04 10.36
C HIS A 101 14.81 13.29 10.13
N GLY A 102 15.46 13.78 11.19
CA GLY A 102 16.39 14.90 11.15
C GLY A 102 17.75 14.58 10.53
N ASN A 103 17.97 13.36 10.00
CA ASN A 103 19.26 12.85 9.52
C ASN A 103 20.42 13.01 10.53
N THR A 104 20.11 13.02 11.84
CA THR A 104 21.10 13.18 12.91
C THR A 104 21.80 11.85 13.22
N VAL A 105 21.08 10.74 13.08
CA VAL A 105 21.59 9.37 13.23
C VAL A 105 21.08 8.50 12.08
N ARG A 106 21.87 7.55 11.60
CA ARG A 106 21.38 6.60 10.59
C ARG A 106 20.37 5.65 11.24
N PHE A 107 19.30 5.31 10.53
CA PHE A 107 18.26 4.40 11.02
C PHE A 107 18.83 3.07 11.53
N THR A 108 19.73 2.45 10.77
CA THR A 108 20.36 1.18 11.14
C THR A 108 21.28 1.28 12.36
N GLU A 109 21.99 2.40 12.52
CA GLU A 109 22.87 2.64 13.67
C GLU A 109 22.06 2.86 14.95
N TRP A 110 21.02 3.69 14.86
CA TRP A 110 20.09 3.88 15.97
C TRP A 110 19.46 2.54 16.36
N LEU A 111 18.94 1.78 15.40
CA LEU A 111 18.29 0.51 15.69
C LEU A 111 19.26 -0.52 16.31
N ALA A 112 20.50 -0.59 15.82
CA ALA A 112 21.54 -1.42 16.41
C ALA A 112 21.88 -0.99 17.85
N SER A 113 21.90 0.31 18.14
CA SER A 113 22.10 0.82 19.51
C SER A 113 20.99 0.38 20.48
N GLN A 114 19.79 0.09 19.95
CA GLN A 114 18.66 -0.45 20.70
C GLN A 114 18.64 -2.00 20.72
N GLY A 115 19.69 -2.66 20.23
CA GLY A 115 19.79 -4.12 20.15
C GLY A 115 18.92 -4.76 19.06
N GLY A 116 18.53 -3.98 18.05
CA GLY A 116 17.66 -4.39 16.95
C GLY A 116 18.32 -4.38 15.58
N GLU A 117 17.62 -4.99 14.62
CA GLU A 117 17.89 -4.85 13.20
C GLU A 117 16.58 -4.79 12.39
N PRO A 118 16.56 -4.15 11.20
CA PRO A 118 15.36 -4.02 10.39
C PRO A 118 14.82 -5.39 9.94
N ASP A 119 13.52 -5.62 10.04
CA ASP A 119 12.92 -6.90 9.67
C ASP A 119 12.60 -7.01 8.17
N VAL A 120 13.64 -6.88 7.34
CA VAL A 120 13.53 -6.87 5.87
C VAL A 120 13.15 -8.22 5.26
N GLU A 121 13.32 -9.31 6.00
CA GLU A 121 13.02 -10.69 5.57
C GLU A 121 11.52 -11.00 5.58
N ASN A 122 10.74 -10.30 6.41
CA ASN A 122 9.30 -10.42 6.47
C ASN A 122 8.56 -9.49 5.51
N LEU A 123 9.28 -8.66 4.76
CA LEU A 123 8.73 -7.97 3.59
C LEU A 123 8.53 -8.96 2.44
N VAL A 124 7.26 -9.25 2.15
CA VAL A 124 6.86 -10.04 0.99
C VAL A 124 6.73 -9.10 -0.21
N PRO A 125 7.58 -9.22 -1.26
CA PRO A 125 7.47 -8.36 -2.44
C PRO A 125 6.13 -8.58 -3.11
N PHE A 126 5.43 -7.48 -3.41
CA PHE A 126 4.11 -7.55 -4.00
C PHE A 126 4.07 -7.06 -5.43
N THR A 127 4.21 -5.76 -5.71
CA THR A 127 4.17 -5.23 -7.09
C THR A 127 5.00 -3.97 -7.18
N ARG A 128 5.51 -3.63 -8.37
CA ARG A 128 6.09 -2.32 -8.65
C ARG A 128 5.08 -1.43 -9.37
N TRP A 129 4.96 -0.19 -8.91
CA TRP A 129 4.11 0.83 -9.51
C TRP A 129 4.95 1.98 -10.05
N ILE A 130 4.80 2.27 -11.33
CA ILE A 130 5.51 3.35 -12.01
C ILE A 130 4.48 4.42 -12.37
N THR A 131 4.74 5.66 -11.97
CA THR A 131 3.86 6.78 -12.30
C THR A 131 3.80 6.92 -13.83
N PRO A 132 2.60 6.98 -14.45
CA PRO A 132 2.49 7.12 -15.90
C PRO A 132 3.20 8.39 -16.41
N PRO A 133 3.51 8.48 -17.72
CA PRO A 133 3.98 9.72 -18.33
C PRO A 133 2.93 10.84 -18.19
N GLY A 134 3.38 12.10 -18.11
CA GLY A 134 2.51 13.27 -18.05
C GLY A 134 2.72 14.11 -16.78
N PRO A 135 2.53 13.58 -15.56
CA PRO A 135 2.82 14.29 -14.32
C PRO A 135 4.28 14.74 -14.25
N PRO A 136 4.57 15.95 -13.69
CA PRO A 136 5.92 16.49 -13.61
C PRO A 136 6.81 15.72 -12.63
N LYS A 137 6.22 15.13 -11.58
CA LYS A 137 6.89 14.26 -10.62
C LYS A 137 6.41 12.83 -10.83
N ARG A 138 7.36 11.92 -10.95
CA ARG A 138 7.11 10.50 -11.20
C ARG A 138 7.89 9.67 -10.19
N PHE A 139 7.31 8.53 -9.85
CA PHE A 139 7.84 7.59 -8.86
C PHE A 139 7.86 6.18 -9.42
N THR A 140 8.83 5.40 -8.95
CA THR A 140 8.94 3.95 -9.16
C THR A 140 8.89 3.28 -7.78
N THR A 141 7.71 2.84 -7.38
CA THR A 141 7.43 2.39 -6.02
C THR A 141 7.38 0.88 -5.95
N GLN A 142 8.29 0.26 -5.19
CA GLN A 142 8.15 -1.13 -4.78
C GLN A 142 7.13 -1.23 -3.64
N MET A 143 6.10 -2.05 -3.82
CA MET A 143 5.12 -2.39 -2.80
C MET A 143 5.50 -3.71 -2.14
N TYR A 144 5.37 -3.76 -0.82
CA TYR A 144 5.53 -4.96 -0.01
C TYR A 144 4.27 -5.23 0.80
N LEU A 145 4.02 -6.48 1.11
CA LEU A 145 3.11 -6.89 2.17
C LEU A 145 3.95 -7.20 3.43
N TYR A 146 3.52 -6.70 4.58
CA TYR A 146 4.06 -7.07 5.88
C TYR A 146 2.89 -7.42 6.81
N MET A 147 3.00 -8.53 7.53
CA MET A 147 1.94 -9.03 8.41
C MET A 147 2.43 -9.06 9.85
N LEU A 148 1.85 -8.24 10.71
CA LEU A 148 2.17 -8.23 12.13
C LEU A 148 1.82 -9.59 12.77
N PRO A 149 2.63 -10.12 13.71
CA PRO A 149 2.35 -11.40 14.34
C PRO A 149 0.92 -11.53 14.90
N LEU A 150 0.29 -12.69 14.75
CA LEU A 150 -1.13 -12.94 15.14
C LEU A 150 -1.33 -13.02 16.66
N ASP A 151 -0.26 -13.33 17.39
CA ASP A 151 -0.20 -13.41 18.85
C ASP A 151 -0.09 -12.03 19.51
N LEU A 152 0.13 -10.98 18.73
CA LEU A 152 -0.03 -9.61 19.23
C LEU A 152 -1.51 -9.34 19.52
N PRO A 153 -1.81 -8.60 20.60
CA PRO A 153 -3.19 -8.30 20.96
C PRO A 153 -3.90 -7.65 19.76
N PRO A 154 -5.13 -8.09 19.43
CA PRO A 154 -5.88 -7.48 18.36
C PRO A 154 -6.15 -6.01 18.70
N PRO A 155 -6.33 -5.14 17.70
CA PRO A 155 -6.96 -3.85 17.97
C PRO A 155 -8.30 -4.10 18.71
N PRO A 156 -8.63 -3.34 19.77
CA PRO A 156 -9.89 -3.54 20.52
C PRO A 156 -11.12 -3.34 19.60
N PRO A 157 -12.37 -3.49 20.06
CA PRO A 157 -13.56 -3.03 19.34
C PRO A 157 -13.85 -1.53 19.55
N SER A 158 -14.61 -0.90 18.65
CA SER A 158 -14.80 0.55 18.44
C SER A 158 -15.41 1.38 19.58
N SER A 159 -15.41 0.91 20.83
CA SER A 159 -16.11 1.53 21.94
C SER A 159 -15.44 1.24 23.30
N GLY A 160 -14.79 2.24 23.88
CA GLY A 160 -14.37 2.21 25.29
C GLY A 160 -13.11 3.02 25.60
N ALA A 161 -13.22 3.98 26.51
CA ALA A 161 -12.18 4.94 26.86
C ALA A 161 -11.24 4.44 27.98
N GLY A 162 -10.00 4.96 27.96
CA GLY A 162 -9.27 5.39 29.16
C GLY A 162 -8.57 4.31 29.98
N GLY A 163 -7.26 4.15 29.74
CA GLY A 163 -6.34 3.52 30.68
C GLY A 163 -4.90 3.89 30.35
N GLU A 164 -4.29 4.75 31.16
CA GLU A 164 -2.85 5.03 31.10
C GLU A 164 -2.09 3.72 31.37
N THR A 165 -1.37 3.25 30.36
CA THR A 165 -0.49 2.09 30.46
C THR A 165 0.86 2.44 29.84
N THR A 166 1.89 1.73 30.28
CA THR A 166 3.27 1.68 29.74
C THR A 166 3.31 1.13 28.31
N ALA A 167 2.43 1.63 27.45
CA ALA A 167 2.17 1.11 26.12
C ALA A 167 3.29 1.51 25.16
N THR A 168 3.70 0.56 24.32
CA THR A 168 4.62 0.79 23.21
C THR A 168 3.88 1.52 22.06
N SER A 169 4.59 2.15 21.12
CA SER A 169 3.94 2.81 19.97
C SER A 169 3.09 1.85 19.15
N HIS A 170 3.51 0.58 19.08
CA HIS A 170 2.75 -0.50 18.43
C HIS A 170 1.43 -0.77 19.16
N ASP A 171 1.48 -0.89 20.49
CA ASP A 171 0.28 -1.00 21.32
C ASP A 171 -0.63 0.22 21.16
N LEU A 172 -0.09 1.44 21.15
CA LEU A 172 -0.89 2.66 21.06
C LEU A 172 -1.63 2.77 19.72
N LEU A 173 -1.00 2.39 18.61
CA LEU A 173 -1.62 2.44 17.28
C LEU A 173 -2.59 1.31 17.02
N LEU A 174 -2.32 0.13 17.56
CA LEU A 174 -3.29 -0.97 17.54
C LEU A 174 -4.46 -0.69 18.51
N ARG A 175 -4.25 0.03 19.62
CA ARG A 175 -5.31 0.34 20.60
C ARG A 175 -6.22 1.49 20.22
N GLN A 176 -5.83 2.34 19.27
CA GLN A 176 -6.60 3.53 18.91
C GLN A 176 -7.54 3.29 17.72
N HIS A 177 -8.84 3.27 18.01
CA HIS A 177 -9.94 3.31 17.00
C HIS A 177 -10.13 4.65 16.32
N ARG A 178 -9.49 5.68 16.86
CA ARG A 178 -9.45 6.99 16.23
C ARG A 178 -8.13 7.11 15.50
N PRO A 179 -8.09 7.82 14.37
CA PRO A 179 -6.83 8.12 13.71
C PRO A 179 -5.89 8.71 14.76
N ALA A 180 -4.77 8.02 14.99
CA ALA A 180 -3.73 8.54 15.85
C ALA A 180 -3.14 9.73 15.10
N LEU A 181 -3.23 10.94 15.67
CA LEU A 181 -2.54 12.09 15.13
C LEU A 181 -1.08 11.99 15.53
N ILE A 182 -0.28 11.48 14.61
CA ILE A 182 1.15 11.32 14.78
C ILE A 182 1.79 12.63 14.33
N PRO A 183 2.54 13.32 15.19
CA PRO A 183 3.44 14.38 14.76
C PRO A 183 4.45 13.77 13.78
N THR A 184 4.36 14.10 12.51
CA THR A 184 5.37 13.78 11.51
C THR A 184 6.25 15.02 11.40
N PRO A 185 7.54 14.94 11.80
CA PRO A 185 8.41 16.09 11.63
C PRO A 185 8.53 16.40 10.13
N THR A 186 8.67 17.66 9.75
CA THR A 186 8.94 18.05 8.36
C THR A 186 10.41 18.46 8.21
N HIS A 187 10.96 18.38 6.99
CA HIS A 187 12.38 18.66 6.75
C HIS A 187 12.79 20.13 7.02
N ASP A 188 11.81 21.03 7.12
CA ASP A 188 11.98 22.46 7.44
C ASP A 188 11.79 22.77 8.94
N GLY A 189 11.66 21.74 9.80
CA GLY A 189 11.50 21.91 11.25
C GLY A 189 10.06 22.17 11.70
N GLY A 190 9.09 22.10 10.79
CA GLY A 190 7.66 22.06 11.12
C GLY A 190 7.19 20.69 11.63
N VAL A 191 5.92 20.64 12.05
CA VAL A 191 5.23 19.40 12.41
C VAL A 191 3.96 19.31 11.57
N GLU A 192 3.89 18.32 10.69
CA GLU A 192 2.64 17.91 10.05
C GLU A 192 1.97 16.86 10.93
N HIS A 193 0.64 16.87 11.03
CA HIS A 193 -0.08 15.79 11.70
C HIS A 193 -0.46 14.74 10.68
N THR A 194 0.05 13.53 10.81
CA THR A 194 -0.38 12.38 10.02
C THR A 194 -1.33 11.55 10.86
N ALA A 195 -2.57 11.43 10.40
CA ALA A 195 -3.55 10.49 10.91
C ALA A 195 -3.18 9.07 10.44
N ALA A 196 -2.92 8.17 11.38
CA ALA A 196 -2.68 6.76 11.12
C ALA A 196 -3.87 5.94 11.63
N ALA A 197 -4.43 5.06 10.79
CA ALA A 197 -5.55 4.22 11.18
C ALA A 197 -5.50 2.84 10.51
N PHE A 198 -5.88 1.82 11.26
CA PHE A 198 -6.19 0.49 10.74
C PHE A 198 -7.69 0.38 10.45
N ASP A 199 -8.02 -0.23 9.31
CA ASP A 199 -9.39 -0.67 9.03
C ASP A 199 -9.37 -1.82 8.02
N ASP A 200 -10.48 -2.53 7.86
CA ASP A 200 -10.62 -3.58 6.87
C ASP A 200 -10.40 -3.03 5.46
N ALA A 201 -9.72 -3.81 4.61
CA ALA A 201 -9.46 -3.38 3.23
C ALA A 201 -10.76 -3.05 2.47
N GLY A 202 -11.81 -3.84 2.70
CA GLY A 202 -13.15 -3.59 2.16
C GLY A 202 -13.80 -2.31 2.69
N ALA A 203 -13.59 -1.98 3.97
CA ALA A 203 -14.12 -0.76 4.59
C ALA A 203 -13.42 0.49 4.05
N TRP A 204 -12.10 0.46 3.86
CA TRP A 204 -11.36 1.54 3.18
C TRP A 204 -11.91 1.80 1.77
N LEU A 205 -12.15 0.74 1.00
CA LEU A 205 -12.73 0.85 -0.34
C LEU A 205 -14.16 1.42 -0.29
N ALA A 206 -14.96 1.05 0.71
CA ALA A 206 -16.31 1.57 0.89
C ALA A 206 -16.31 3.08 1.19
N ARG A 207 -15.44 3.55 2.09
CA ARG A 207 -15.26 4.97 2.39
C ARG A 207 -14.81 5.76 1.15
N ALA A 208 -13.91 5.19 0.35
CA ALA A 208 -13.47 5.82 -0.90
C ALA A 208 -14.60 5.93 -1.94
N ARG A 209 -15.46 4.92 -2.04
CA ARG A 209 -16.67 4.96 -2.88
C ARG A 209 -17.71 5.96 -2.37
N ALA A 210 -17.84 6.10 -1.05
CA ALA A 210 -18.71 7.11 -0.44
C ALA A 210 -18.19 8.55 -0.60
N GLY A 211 -16.91 8.71 -0.98
CA GLY A 211 -16.27 10.02 -1.13
C GLY A 211 -15.68 10.58 0.17
N ASP A 212 -15.69 9.80 1.26
CA ASP A 212 -15.15 10.20 2.56
C ASP A 212 -13.62 10.32 2.55
N ILE A 213 -12.96 9.55 1.69
CA ILE A 213 -11.51 9.54 1.53
C ILE A 213 -11.12 9.48 0.05
N ILE A 214 -9.87 9.87 -0.24
CA ILE A 214 -9.29 9.73 -1.57
C ILE A 214 -8.30 8.58 -1.57
N LEU A 215 -8.50 7.62 -2.47
CA LEU A 215 -7.53 6.57 -2.79
C LEU A 215 -7.11 6.71 -4.24
N PHE A 216 -5.80 6.77 -4.49
CA PHE A 216 -5.27 6.69 -5.85
C PHE A 216 -5.37 5.26 -6.40
N PRO A 217 -5.29 5.07 -7.74
CA PRO A 217 -5.42 3.75 -8.35
C PRO A 217 -4.53 2.65 -7.73
N PRO A 218 -3.24 2.88 -7.40
CA PRO A 218 -2.43 1.85 -6.73
C PRO A 218 -3.01 1.40 -5.40
N GLN A 219 -3.43 2.35 -4.54
CA GLN A 219 -3.98 2.09 -3.22
C GLN A 219 -5.30 1.33 -3.33
N SER A 220 -6.23 1.83 -4.15
CA SER A 220 -7.54 1.18 -4.36
C SER A 220 -7.38 -0.22 -4.94
N TYR A 221 -6.44 -0.41 -5.87
CA TYR A 221 -6.21 -1.70 -6.49
C TYR A 221 -5.63 -2.72 -5.52
N LEU A 222 -4.62 -2.34 -4.75
CA LEU A 222 -3.96 -3.25 -3.82
C LEU A 222 -4.88 -3.60 -2.63
N LEU A 223 -5.67 -2.63 -2.13
CA LEU A 223 -6.73 -2.88 -1.15
C LEU A 223 -7.78 -3.83 -1.71
N HIS A 224 -8.18 -3.67 -2.97
CA HIS A 224 -9.13 -4.59 -3.61
C HIS A 224 -8.59 -6.02 -3.61
N LEU A 225 -7.34 -6.24 -4.03
CA LEU A 225 -6.73 -7.58 -4.00
C LEU A 225 -6.67 -8.17 -2.58
N VAL A 226 -6.28 -7.37 -1.58
CA VAL A 226 -6.23 -7.83 -0.18
C VAL A 226 -7.63 -8.16 0.35
N SER A 227 -8.64 -7.35 0.02
CA SER A 227 -10.02 -7.53 0.51
C SER A 227 -10.66 -8.85 0.07
N GLN A 228 -10.20 -9.44 -1.03
CA GLN A 228 -10.69 -10.76 -1.50
C GLN A 228 -10.33 -11.90 -0.54
N PHE A 229 -9.33 -11.70 0.32
CA PHE A 229 -8.84 -12.70 1.27
C PHE A 229 -9.04 -12.26 2.72
N CYS A 230 -8.83 -10.99 3.00
CA CYS A 230 -8.94 -10.37 4.31
C CYS A 230 -10.27 -9.60 4.40
N SER A 231 -11.32 -10.29 4.81
CA SER A 231 -12.63 -9.70 5.10
C SER A 231 -13.12 -10.16 6.47
N PRO A 232 -13.79 -9.28 7.24
CA PRO A 232 -14.51 -9.71 8.44
C PRO A 232 -15.59 -10.72 8.00
N GLY A 233 -15.60 -11.90 8.60
CA GLY A 233 -16.45 -13.02 8.18
C GLY A 233 -17.92 -12.63 8.06
N SER A 234 -18.51 -12.90 6.90
CA SER A 234 -19.93 -12.67 6.62
C SER A 234 -20.85 -13.79 7.13
N ASN A 235 -20.40 -14.64 8.08
CA ASN A 235 -21.18 -15.79 8.55
C ASN A 235 -21.11 -15.98 10.07
N ASP A 236 -22.30 -16.07 10.66
CA ASP A 236 -22.71 -16.08 12.08
C ASP A 236 -22.12 -17.17 13.01
N ASN A 237 -21.06 -17.92 12.67
CA ASN A 237 -20.63 -19.02 13.56
C ASN A 237 -19.15 -19.48 13.52
N ASN A 238 -18.21 -18.72 12.96
CA ASN A 238 -16.78 -19.06 13.07
C ASN A 238 -15.96 -17.84 13.48
N GLN A 239 -15.11 -18.03 14.50
CA GLN A 239 -13.99 -17.14 14.81
C GLN A 239 -13.28 -16.77 13.50
N ASN A 240 -13.05 -15.48 13.23
CA ASN A 240 -12.28 -15.07 12.05
C ASN A 240 -10.90 -15.74 12.10
N ASP A 241 -10.68 -16.76 11.26
CA ASP A 241 -9.38 -17.42 11.14
C ASP A 241 -8.45 -16.54 10.29
N TYR A 242 -7.86 -15.54 10.95
CA TYR A 242 -6.92 -14.62 10.32
C TYR A 242 -5.68 -15.33 9.77
N GLY A 243 -5.30 -16.48 10.34
CA GLY A 243 -4.19 -17.31 9.86
C GLY A 243 -4.50 -17.93 8.51
N ALA A 244 -5.68 -18.55 8.35
CA ALA A 244 -6.14 -19.09 7.07
C ALA A 244 -6.26 -18.01 5.99
N GLN A 245 -6.79 -16.83 6.33
CA GLN A 245 -6.87 -15.69 5.41
C GLN A 245 -5.49 -15.26 4.90
N ARG A 246 -4.50 -15.13 5.80
CA ARG A 246 -3.11 -14.79 5.43
C ARG A 246 -2.47 -15.87 4.58
N ALA A 247 -2.71 -17.14 4.89
CA ALA A 247 -2.21 -18.27 4.10
C ALA A 247 -2.78 -18.24 2.66
N ALA A 248 -4.07 -17.95 2.51
CA ALA A 248 -4.71 -17.81 1.21
C ALA A 248 -4.16 -16.61 0.41
N LEU A 249 -3.98 -15.46 1.05
CA LEU A 249 -3.37 -14.27 0.43
C LEU A 249 -1.94 -14.58 -0.04
N LEU A 250 -1.12 -15.21 0.80
CA LEU A 250 0.24 -15.61 0.44
C LEU A 250 0.27 -16.63 -0.71
N ALA A 251 -0.64 -17.60 -0.71
CA ALA A 251 -0.77 -18.57 -1.80
C ALA A 251 -1.11 -17.85 -3.12
N PHE A 252 -2.02 -16.88 -3.09
CA PHE A 252 -2.32 -16.03 -4.24
C PHE A 252 -1.10 -15.26 -4.76
N LEU A 253 -0.32 -14.64 -3.87
CA LEU A 253 0.89 -13.89 -4.25
C LEU A 253 1.99 -14.77 -4.86
N ARG A 254 2.10 -16.02 -4.40
CA ARG A 254 3.12 -16.99 -4.86
C ARG A 254 2.72 -17.74 -6.12
N ARG A 255 1.42 -17.76 -6.45
CA ARG A 255 0.91 -18.54 -7.58
C ARG A 255 1.34 -17.94 -8.92
N THR A 256 1.82 -18.80 -9.81
CA THR A 256 1.97 -18.53 -11.25
C THR A 256 1.39 -19.72 -12.02
N PRO A 257 0.47 -19.53 -12.98
CA PRO A 257 -0.06 -18.27 -13.52
C PRO A 257 -0.85 -17.44 -12.49
N THR A 258 -0.75 -16.11 -12.57
CA THR A 258 -1.44 -15.17 -11.67
C THR A 258 -2.93 -15.03 -11.97
N SER A 259 -3.34 -15.27 -13.22
CA SER A 259 -4.73 -15.34 -13.69
C SER A 259 -4.98 -16.63 -14.48
N ALA A 260 -6.23 -17.12 -14.43
CA ALA A 260 -6.68 -18.23 -15.27
C ALA A 260 -6.84 -17.79 -16.74
N VAL A 261 -7.13 -16.51 -16.98
CA VAL A 261 -7.35 -15.95 -18.32
C VAL A 261 -6.01 -15.84 -19.06
N ALA A 262 -6.00 -16.25 -20.32
CA ALA A 262 -4.83 -16.16 -21.17
C ALA A 262 -4.71 -14.75 -21.76
N ASP A 263 -3.59 -14.07 -21.51
CA ASP A 263 -3.31 -12.78 -22.12
C ASP A 263 -2.25 -12.90 -23.22
N ARG A 264 -2.42 -12.16 -24.32
CA ARG A 264 -1.49 -12.20 -25.46
C ARG A 264 -0.06 -11.79 -25.09
N ALA A 265 0.09 -10.95 -24.07
CA ALA A 265 1.38 -10.45 -23.61
C ALA A 265 2.08 -11.41 -22.61
N GLY A 266 1.41 -12.50 -22.20
CA GLY A 266 1.94 -13.48 -21.25
C GLY A 266 2.15 -12.94 -19.82
N THR A 267 1.58 -11.78 -19.48
CA THR A 267 1.71 -11.12 -18.18
C THR A 267 1.18 -11.99 -17.02
N ARG A 268 0.28 -12.93 -17.28
CA ARG A 268 -0.16 -13.90 -16.27
C ARG A 268 0.97 -14.80 -15.77
N MET A 269 2.01 -15.02 -16.58
CA MET A 269 3.17 -15.85 -16.22
C MET A 269 4.21 -15.09 -15.41
N ILE A 270 4.02 -13.79 -15.20
CA ILE A 270 4.89 -12.96 -14.38
C ILE A 270 4.40 -13.06 -12.93
N PRO A 271 5.25 -13.55 -11.98
CA PRO A 271 4.90 -13.58 -10.56
C PRO A 271 4.53 -12.19 -10.05
N TRP A 272 3.65 -12.10 -9.06
CA TRP A 272 3.24 -10.80 -8.49
C TRP A 272 4.45 -9.94 -8.13
N SER A 273 5.43 -10.50 -7.40
CA SER A 273 6.67 -9.82 -6.98
C SER A 273 7.45 -9.15 -8.10
N GLU A 274 7.30 -9.65 -9.33
CA GLU A 274 7.97 -9.14 -10.52
C GLU A 274 7.04 -8.30 -11.40
N LYS A 275 5.75 -8.18 -11.09
CA LYS A 275 4.88 -7.31 -11.87
C LYS A 275 5.31 -5.85 -11.74
N ALA A 276 5.31 -5.15 -12.88
CA ALA A 276 5.52 -3.71 -12.96
C ALA A 276 4.33 -3.09 -13.68
N ILE A 277 3.67 -2.13 -13.04
CA ILE A 277 2.40 -1.55 -13.45
C ILE A 277 2.57 -0.04 -13.60
N SER A 278 2.33 0.46 -14.80
CA SER A 278 2.16 1.88 -15.13
C SER A 278 0.78 2.05 -15.76
N PRO A 279 -0.24 2.47 -14.99
CA PRO A 279 -1.61 2.57 -15.49
C PRO A 279 -1.70 3.43 -16.75
N ALA A 280 -2.40 2.95 -17.77
CA ALA A 280 -2.60 3.67 -19.02
C ALA A 280 -4.08 3.73 -19.36
N VAL A 281 -4.58 4.90 -19.75
CA VAL A 281 -5.96 5.04 -20.22
C VAL A 281 -6.14 4.20 -21.48
N LEU A 282 -7.07 3.24 -21.43
CA LEU A 282 -7.49 2.45 -22.59
C LEU A 282 -8.53 3.22 -23.39
N PHE A 283 -9.55 3.73 -22.70
CA PHE A 283 -10.64 4.54 -23.25
C PHE A 283 -11.39 5.25 -22.10
N VAL A 284 -12.32 6.13 -22.44
CA VAL A 284 -13.30 6.71 -21.53
C VAL A 284 -14.63 6.04 -21.79
N ARG A 285 -15.29 5.52 -20.73
CA ARG A 285 -16.56 4.81 -20.85
C ARG A 285 -17.65 5.74 -21.35
N ARG A 286 -18.47 5.28 -22.30
CA ARG A 286 -19.65 6.04 -22.77
C ARG A 286 -20.71 6.19 -21.68
N ARG A 287 -21.01 5.09 -20.97
CA ARG A 287 -22.03 5.03 -19.92
C ARG A 287 -21.95 6.12 -18.86
N ASP A 288 -20.76 6.31 -18.30
CA ASP A 288 -20.56 7.05 -17.04
C ASP A 288 -19.38 8.04 -17.10
N GLY A 289 -18.71 8.15 -18.25
CA GLY A 289 -17.61 9.09 -18.45
C GLY A 289 -16.32 8.77 -17.68
N ARG A 290 -16.24 7.62 -17.00
CA ARG A 290 -15.02 7.24 -16.27
C ARG A 290 -13.93 6.78 -17.21
N ALA A 291 -12.68 7.14 -16.91
CA ALA A 291 -11.53 6.60 -17.61
C ALA A 291 -11.31 5.13 -17.20
N VAL A 292 -11.09 4.25 -18.17
CA VAL A 292 -10.70 2.85 -17.94
C VAL A 292 -9.19 2.75 -18.06
N LEU A 293 -8.52 2.41 -16.97
CA LEU A 293 -7.07 2.23 -16.89
C LEU A 293 -6.70 0.76 -17.05
N GLY A 294 -5.90 0.46 -18.07
CA GLY A 294 -5.22 -0.81 -18.22
C GLY A 294 -4.00 -0.89 -17.30
N LEU A 295 -3.79 -2.06 -16.71
CA LEU A 295 -2.74 -2.31 -15.72
C LEU A 295 -1.65 -3.26 -16.21
N ASP A 296 -1.65 -3.66 -17.50
CA ASP A 296 -0.77 -4.72 -18.03
C ASP A 296 0.64 -4.24 -18.41
N LYS A 297 0.87 -2.93 -18.53
CA LYS A 297 2.12 -2.38 -19.07
C LYS A 297 3.02 -1.82 -17.96
N PRO A 298 4.35 -2.00 -18.06
CA PRO A 298 5.29 -1.54 -17.05
C PRO A 298 5.77 -0.09 -17.23
N GLY A 299 5.22 0.64 -18.21
CA GLY A 299 5.63 2.01 -18.53
C GLY A 299 6.74 2.08 -19.61
N PRO A 300 7.10 3.29 -20.09
CA PRO A 300 8.11 3.46 -21.13
C PRO A 300 9.51 3.02 -20.69
N GLU A 301 9.86 3.13 -19.42
CA GLU A 301 11.19 2.80 -18.88
C GLU A 301 11.54 1.31 -19.00
N LEU A 302 10.52 0.46 -18.96
CA LEU A 302 10.65 -0.99 -19.03
C LEU A 302 10.12 -1.56 -20.35
N ARG A 303 9.98 -0.71 -21.37
CA ARG A 303 9.53 -1.14 -22.70
C ARG A 303 10.51 -2.17 -23.28
N GLY A 304 9.97 -3.30 -23.76
CA GLY A 304 10.78 -4.38 -24.33
C GLY A 304 11.45 -5.29 -23.29
N SER A 305 11.32 -4.98 -22.00
CA SER A 305 11.70 -5.92 -20.93
C SER A 305 10.71 -7.08 -20.84
N ARG A 306 11.04 -8.09 -20.03
CA ARG A 306 10.12 -9.20 -19.69
C ARG A 306 9.09 -8.83 -18.62
N ARG A 307 9.10 -7.57 -18.13
CA ARG A 307 8.20 -7.09 -17.08
C ARG A 307 6.84 -6.75 -17.69
N GLY A 308 5.81 -6.89 -16.87
CA GLY A 308 4.42 -6.62 -17.22
C GLY A 308 3.58 -6.57 -15.96
N GLY A 309 2.36 -6.08 -16.09
CA GLY A 309 1.49 -5.82 -14.96
C GLY A 309 0.37 -6.86 -14.84
N ASP A 310 -0.83 -6.41 -14.47
CA ASP A 310 -2.02 -7.26 -14.45
C ASP A 310 -2.91 -7.00 -15.67
N TRP A 311 -3.08 -8.02 -16.50
CA TRP A 311 -3.98 -7.95 -17.65
C TRP A 311 -5.42 -8.27 -17.27
N GLU A 312 -5.66 -9.12 -16.28
CA GLU A 312 -7.02 -9.58 -15.92
C GLU A 312 -7.92 -8.43 -15.50
N ARG A 313 -7.37 -7.43 -14.80
CA ARG A 313 -8.14 -6.34 -14.21
C ARG A 313 -7.87 -5.00 -14.88
N VAL A 314 -8.85 -4.10 -14.76
CA VAL A 314 -8.77 -2.68 -15.07
C VAL A 314 -9.19 -1.85 -13.86
N VAL A 315 -8.77 -0.59 -13.83
CA VAL A 315 -9.26 0.40 -12.85
C VAL A 315 -10.11 1.44 -13.56
N LEU A 316 -11.37 1.57 -13.16
CA LEU A 316 -12.24 2.66 -13.59
C LEU A 316 -12.04 3.82 -12.63
N VAL A 317 -11.93 5.03 -13.15
CA VAL A 317 -11.70 6.23 -12.35
C VAL A 317 -12.37 7.45 -12.95
N ASP A 318 -12.99 8.24 -12.09
CA ASP A 318 -13.46 9.59 -12.39
C ASP A 318 -12.37 10.59 -11.96
N PHE A 319 -11.67 11.20 -12.91
CA PHE A 319 -10.63 12.18 -12.62
C PHE A 319 -11.24 13.56 -12.40
N ARG A 320 -11.19 14.03 -11.14
CA ARG A 320 -11.62 15.39 -10.75
C ARG A 320 -10.41 16.26 -10.41
N LYS A 321 -10.64 17.57 -10.28
CA LYS A 321 -9.58 18.55 -9.93
C LYS A 321 -8.97 18.24 -8.56
N GLU A 322 -9.78 17.77 -7.63
CA GLU A 322 -9.43 17.38 -6.28
C GLU A 322 -8.82 15.97 -6.17
N GLY A 323 -8.66 15.26 -7.29
CA GLY A 323 -8.09 13.91 -7.35
C GLY A 323 -9.06 12.85 -7.87
N PRO A 324 -8.66 11.57 -7.85
CA PRO A 324 -9.48 10.48 -8.34
C PRO A 324 -10.73 10.26 -7.45
N ARG A 325 -11.86 9.97 -8.08
CA ARG A 325 -13.14 9.62 -7.46
C ARG A 325 -13.69 8.35 -8.11
N ASN A 326 -14.61 7.70 -7.41
CA ASN A 326 -15.33 6.51 -7.92
C ASN A 326 -14.38 5.44 -8.50
N VAL A 327 -13.25 5.24 -7.81
CA VAL A 327 -12.22 4.29 -8.21
C VAL A 327 -12.75 2.88 -7.97
N GLU A 328 -12.76 2.08 -9.02
CA GLU A 328 -13.34 0.74 -9.02
C GLU A 328 -12.45 -0.22 -9.79
N VAL A 329 -12.18 -1.39 -9.21
CA VAL A 329 -11.46 -2.47 -9.91
C VAL A 329 -12.48 -3.43 -10.50
N ARG A 330 -12.34 -3.73 -11.79
CA ARG A 330 -13.24 -4.63 -12.52
C ARG A 330 -12.44 -5.59 -13.40
N ASP A 331 -13.08 -6.69 -13.77
CA ASP A 331 -12.58 -7.58 -14.81
C ASP A 331 -12.52 -6.84 -16.16
N ARG A 332 -11.40 -7.01 -16.88
CA ARG A 332 -11.16 -6.34 -18.14
C ARG A 332 -12.15 -6.76 -19.23
N GLU A 333 -12.42 -8.05 -19.34
CA GLU A 333 -13.26 -8.58 -20.41
C GLU A 333 -14.71 -8.16 -20.23
N GLU A 334 -15.20 -8.14 -18.99
CA GLU A 334 -16.52 -7.61 -18.65
C GLU A 334 -16.68 -6.15 -19.09
N VAL A 335 -15.74 -5.28 -18.69
CA VAL A 335 -15.80 -3.84 -19.01
C VAL A 335 -15.73 -3.60 -20.52
N LEU A 336 -14.88 -4.35 -21.22
CA LEU A 336 -14.79 -4.28 -22.69
C LEU A 336 -16.04 -4.80 -23.38
N LYS A 337 -16.74 -5.78 -22.80
CA LYS A 337 -18.00 -6.30 -23.32
C LYS A 337 -19.12 -5.26 -23.14
N GLU A 338 -19.26 -4.70 -21.95
CA GLU A 338 -20.23 -3.62 -21.66
C GLU A 338 -20.06 -2.44 -22.64
N GLU A 339 -18.82 -2.01 -22.92
CA GLU A 339 -18.55 -0.90 -23.83
C GLU A 339 -18.87 -1.19 -25.30
N ARG A 340 -18.77 -2.46 -25.74
CA ARG A 340 -19.17 -2.86 -27.10
C ARG A 340 -20.69 -2.87 -27.25
N GLU A 341 -21.39 -3.43 -26.28
CA GLU A 341 -22.86 -3.50 -26.27
C GLU A 341 -23.49 -2.10 -26.28
N GLU A 342 -22.89 -1.14 -25.56
CA GLU A 342 -23.32 0.27 -25.62
C GLU A 342 -23.08 0.91 -26.99
N GLY A 343 -21.93 0.66 -27.62
CA GLY A 343 -21.63 1.19 -28.94
C GLY A 343 -22.55 0.66 -30.04
N ASP A 344 -22.95 -0.61 -29.96
CA ASP A 344 -23.89 -1.22 -30.89
C ASP A 344 -25.32 -0.64 -30.71
N ALA A 345 -25.75 -0.41 -29.46
CA ALA A 345 -27.03 0.21 -29.15
C ALA A 345 -27.13 1.66 -29.68
N ASP A 346 -26.08 2.47 -29.50
CA ASP A 346 -26.03 3.84 -30.05
C ASP A 346 -26.10 3.83 -31.59
N GLY A 347 -25.46 2.84 -32.22
CA GLY A 347 -25.46 2.66 -33.67
C GLY A 347 -26.80 2.22 -34.26
N GLU A 348 -27.63 1.50 -33.49
CA GLU A 348 -29.01 1.17 -33.88
C GLU A 348 -29.97 2.35 -33.71
N VAL A 349 -29.84 3.13 -32.62
CA VAL A 349 -30.66 4.32 -32.40
C VAL A 349 -30.37 5.42 -33.44
N ALA A 350 -29.11 5.58 -33.87
CA ALA A 350 -28.75 6.55 -34.91
C ALA A 350 -29.24 6.20 -36.33
N LYS A 351 -29.74 4.97 -36.54
CA LYS A 351 -30.30 4.51 -37.82
C LYS A 351 -31.83 4.61 -37.90
N LEU A 352 -32.48 4.93 -36.78
CA LEU A 352 -33.91 5.25 -36.69
C LEU A 352 -34.11 6.76 -36.79
#